data_AF-G0QW96-F1
#
_entry.id   AF-G0QW96-F1
#
_cell.length_a   1.000
_cell.length_b   1.000
_cell.length_c   1.000
_cell.angle_alpha   90.00
_cell.angle_beta   90.00
_cell.angle_gamma   90.00
#
_symmetry.space_group_name_H-M   'P 1'
#
loop_
_entity.id
_entity.type
_entity.pdbx_description
1 polymer ?
#
loop_
_entity_poly.entity_id
_entity_poly.type
_entity_poly.pdbx_seq_one_letter_code
_entity_poly.pdbx_strand_id
1 'polypeptide(L)'
;MLDWKGLLKWSLSNTDGTQKKDIKPMEEKTKQWLQEALADYALQDIKVIQEILQELAKEELNNNDDEEKRINLLERLEDILDSLDMADSLYQIGGLVQMIKLAQTSMYPKVQCLCFSIFITCNQNNSYVQQWSIYEGAFNFINTILNSKNIKVKEMALSALSSLCRGENLQSKRDFIDIDGVEFLVKIINEKESFSQRMKNKAFLFLKDLVFYDDRLHFTYNNLDAFANTNAKVTKTLNNESVKVNNQSKNNDITFDQNQELKKQNEDPKNKKYRNIVKNKLIQMNFIQIHINLLHDFSDIEQDNRVNYLDILKNVVIFSNEIKQLIKETKKDALKKNMLDVMKLDQQDKGSNDFEIQLYKEILNEIQ
;
A
#
# COMPACT_ATOMS: atom_id res chain seq x y z
N MET A 1 -11.77 -11.92 26.24
CA MET A 1 -11.93 -11.20 24.96
C MET A 1 -13.37 -10.69 24.91
N LEU A 2 -13.59 -9.38 24.82
CA LEU A 2 -14.95 -8.82 24.76
C LEU A 2 -15.57 -9.19 23.40
N ASP A 3 -16.76 -9.79 23.39
CA ASP A 3 -17.40 -10.21 22.15
C ASP A 3 -18.01 -9.00 21.43
N TRP A 4 -17.18 -8.28 20.67
CA TRP A 4 -17.59 -7.14 19.85
C TRP A 4 -18.67 -7.51 18.83
N LYS A 5 -18.65 -8.74 18.33
CA LYS A 5 -19.70 -9.24 17.44
C LYS A 5 -21.01 -9.42 18.21
N GLY A 6 -20.94 -9.91 19.44
CA GLY A 6 -22.07 -9.98 20.36
C GLY A 6 -22.64 -8.61 20.71
N LEU A 7 -21.79 -7.64 21.02
CA LEU A 7 -22.19 -6.26 21.32
C LEU A 7 -22.82 -5.59 20.09
N LEU A 8 -22.19 -5.73 18.92
CA LEU A 8 -22.73 -5.20 17.66
C LEU A 8 -24.06 -5.86 17.30
N LYS A 9 -24.16 -7.19 17.44
CA LYS A 9 -25.41 -7.93 17.23
C LYS A 9 -26.50 -7.48 18.19
N TRP A 10 -26.16 -7.26 19.46
CA TRP A 10 -27.07 -6.70 20.46
C TRP A 10 -27.53 -5.28 20.09
N SER A 11 -26.60 -4.39 19.70
CA SER A 11 -26.93 -3.04 19.26
C SER A 11 -27.83 -3.05 18.02
N LEU A 12 -27.51 -3.88 17.02
CA LEU A 12 -28.33 -4.04 15.80
C LEU A 12 -29.72 -4.60 16.11
N SER A 13 -29.83 -5.60 17.00
CA SER A 13 -31.13 -6.14 17.46
C SER A 13 -31.96 -5.13 18.27
N ASN A 14 -31.33 -4.10 18.85
CA ASN A 14 -32.02 -3.04 19.57
C ASN A 14 -32.29 -1.79 18.70
N THR A 15 -31.76 -1.74 17.48
CA THR A 15 -31.95 -0.67 16.49
C THR A 15 -33.00 -1.07 15.45
N ASP A 16 -34.17 -1.53 15.91
CA ASP A 16 -35.28 -1.84 15.00
C ASP A 16 -35.99 -0.53 14.62
N GLY A 17 -35.78 -0.07 13.39
CA GLY A 17 -36.21 1.26 12.89
C GLY A 17 -37.72 1.47 12.78
N THR A 18 -38.53 0.58 13.35
CA THR A 18 -40.00 0.56 13.24
C THR A 18 -40.74 1.00 14.50
N GLN A 19 -40.05 1.31 15.61
CA GLN A 19 -40.67 1.93 16.79
C GLN A 19 -39.86 3.13 17.29
N LYS A 20 -40.53 4.28 17.48
CA LYS A 20 -39.99 5.39 18.27
C LYS A 20 -39.96 4.96 19.74
N LYS A 21 -38.91 4.22 20.13
CA LYS A 21 -38.61 4.04 21.54
C LYS A 21 -38.27 5.41 22.13
N ASP A 22 -38.74 5.69 23.34
CA ASP A 22 -38.31 6.86 24.10
C ASP A 22 -36.81 6.70 24.41
N ILE A 23 -35.96 7.12 23.47
CA ILE A 23 -34.50 7.19 23.64
C ILE A 23 -34.27 8.31 24.65
N LYS A 24 -34.28 7.94 25.93
CA LYS A 24 -33.87 8.85 27.00
C LYS A 24 -32.36 9.10 26.87
N PRO A 25 -31.88 10.34 27.05
CA PRO A 25 -30.46 10.60 27.17
C PRO A 25 -29.89 9.69 28.26
N MET A 26 -28.79 9.01 27.97
CA MET A 26 -28.10 8.16 28.95
C MET A 26 -27.79 8.99 30.20
N GLU A 27 -28.04 8.44 31.38
CA GLU A 27 -27.70 9.11 32.64
C GLU A 27 -26.20 9.42 32.68
N GLU A 28 -25.83 10.64 33.07
CA GLU A 28 -24.45 11.12 32.96
C GLU A 28 -23.46 10.23 33.74
N LYS A 29 -23.91 9.62 34.85
CA LYS A 29 -23.10 8.65 35.61
C LYS A 29 -22.82 7.36 34.84
N THR A 30 -23.81 6.81 34.15
CA THR A 30 -23.66 5.60 33.33
C THR A 30 -22.79 5.87 32.11
N LYS A 31 -22.91 7.08 31.54
CA LYS A 31 -22.04 7.57 30.47
C LYS A 31 -20.59 7.68 30.91
N GLN A 32 -20.33 8.30 32.06
CA GLN A 32 -18.99 8.43 32.63
C GLN A 32 -18.39 7.05 32.94
N TRP A 33 -19.13 6.17 33.61
CA TRP A 33 -18.68 4.81 33.89
C TRP A 33 -18.32 4.02 32.61
N LEU A 34 -19.15 4.12 31.57
CA LEU A 34 -18.89 3.45 30.29
C LEU A 34 -17.66 4.03 29.58
N GLN A 35 -17.50 5.36 29.60
CA GLN A 35 -16.32 6.03 29.04
C GLN A 35 -15.04 5.64 29.78
N GLU A 36 -15.08 5.57 31.12
CA GLU A 36 -13.96 5.12 31.95
C GLU A 36 -13.62 3.66 31.68
N ALA A 37 -14.61 2.77 31.64
CA ALA A 37 -14.39 1.34 31.35
C ALA A 37 -13.81 1.10 29.94
N LEU A 38 -14.26 1.87 28.93
CA LEU A 38 -13.71 1.81 27.58
C LEU A 38 -12.28 2.37 27.50
N ALA A 39 -11.99 3.46 28.23
CA ALA A 39 -10.66 4.04 28.31
C ALA A 39 -9.66 3.11 29.03
N ASP A 40 -10.06 2.53 30.15
CA ASP A 40 -9.24 1.58 30.91
C ASP A 40 -8.91 0.33 30.08
N TYR A 41 -9.86 -0.13 29.27
CA TYR A 41 -9.64 -1.24 28.33
C TYR A 41 -8.59 -0.88 27.26
N ALA A 42 -8.74 0.27 26.59
CA ALA A 42 -7.78 0.72 25.57
C ALA A 42 -6.37 0.97 26.16
N LEU A 43 -6.30 1.47 27.40
CA LEU A 43 -5.03 1.65 28.11
C LEU A 43 -4.36 0.33 28.49
N GLN A 44 -5.13 -0.74 28.67
CA GLN A 44 -4.58 -2.05 28.98
C GLN A 44 -3.77 -2.62 27.80
N ASP A 45 -4.25 -2.46 26.57
CA ASP A 45 -3.55 -2.93 25.38
C ASP A 45 -2.22 -2.17 25.18
N ILE A 46 -2.21 -0.85 25.39
CA ILE A 46 -0.97 -0.04 25.30
C ILE A 46 0.08 -0.52 26.32
N LYS A 47 -0.32 -0.83 27.56
CA LYS A 47 0.59 -1.36 28.58
C LYS A 47 1.19 -2.71 28.15
N VAL A 48 0.36 -3.60 27.62
CA VAL A 48 0.82 -4.90 27.11
C VAL A 48 1.82 -4.72 25.97
N ILE A 49 1.56 -3.79 25.04
CA ILE A 49 2.50 -3.50 23.95
C ILE A 49 3.83 -2.99 24.51
N GLN A 50 3.81 -2.08 25.50
CA GLN A 50 5.04 -1.58 26.12
C GLN A 50 5.85 -2.69 26.79
N GLU A 51 5.20 -3.61 27.50
CA GLU A 51 5.86 -4.79 28.10
C GLU A 51 6.49 -5.69 27.03
N ILE A 52 5.77 -5.94 25.93
CA ILE A 52 6.28 -6.71 24.79
C ILE A 52 7.52 -6.02 24.20
N LEU A 53 7.45 -4.71 23.95
CA LEU A 53 8.55 -3.94 23.38
C LEU A 53 9.78 -3.93 24.30
N GLN A 54 9.60 -3.87 25.63
CA GLN A 54 10.68 -3.97 26.60
C GLN A 54 11.37 -5.34 26.57
N GLU A 55 10.61 -6.43 26.46
CA GLU A 55 11.18 -7.77 26.32
C GLU A 55 11.91 -7.94 24.98
N LEU A 56 11.35 -7.43 23.89
CA LEU A 56 11.95 -7.50 22.55
C LEU A 56 13.20 -6.62 22.41
N ALA A 57 13.34 -5.57 23.24
CA ALA A 57 14.51 -4.70 23.26
C ALA A 57 15.77 -5.33 23.89
N LYS A 58 15.61 -6.44 24.64
CA LYS A 58 16.74 -7.20 25.20
C LYS A 58 17.58 -7.82 24.08
N GLU A 59 18.84 -8.11 24.37
CA GLU A 59 19.73 -8.79 23.43
C GLU A 59 19.25 -10.23 23.15
N GLU A 60 19.49 -10.71 21.93
CA GLU A 60 19.15 -12.06 21.50
C GLU A 60 20.16 -13.07 22.05
N LEU A 61 19.67 -14.14 22.67
CA LEU A 61 20.51 -15.12 23.38
C LEU A 61 20.99 -16.28 22.50
N ASN A 62 20.70 -16.22 21.19
CA ASN A 62 21.07 -17.20 20.16
C ASN A 62 20.77 -18.65 20.54
N ASN A 63 19.59 -18.90 21.11
CA ASN A 63 19.06 -20.23 21.38
C ASN A 63 17.59 -20.32 20.95
N ASN A 64 17.08 -21.56 20.87
CA ASN A 64 15.73 -21.84 20.37
C ASN A 64 14.65 -21.31 21.32
N ASP A 65 14.87 -21.36 22.63
CA ASP A 65 13.90 -20.90 23.63
C ASP A 65 13.68 -19.37 23.51
N ASP A 66 14.74 -18.61 23.24
CA ASP A 66 14.67 -17.17 22.98
C ASP A 66 13.97 -16.86 21.65
N GLU A 67 14.25 -17.64 20.59
CA GLU A 67 13.55 -17.50 19.31
C GLU A 67 12.03 -17.71 19.50
N GLU A 68 11.64 -18.81 20.15
CA GLU A 68 10.23 -19.14 20.40
C GLU A 68 9.55 -18.10 21.29
N LYS A 69 10.23 -17.63 22.34
CA LYS A 69 9.71 -16.53 23.19
C LYS A 69 9.45 -15.27 22.38
N ARG A 70 10.39 -14.86 21.52
CA ARG A 70 10.25 -13.66 20.67
C ARG A 70 9.15 -13.80 19.63
N ILE A 71 9.02 -14.98 19.03
CA ILE A 71 7.92 -15.31 18.12
C ILE A 71 6.58 -15.14 18.83
N ASN A 72 6.40 -15.76 19.99
CA ASN A 72 5.16 -15.66 20.77
C ASN A 72 4.82 -14.22 21.17
N LEU A 73 5.82 -13.41 21.51
CA LEU A 73 5.64 -11.99 21.81
C LEU A 73 5.20 -11.19 20.58
N LEU A 74 5.79 -11.46 19.41
CA LEU A 74 5.45 -10.77 18.16
C LEU A 74 4.08 -11.20 17.62
N GLU A 75 3.72 -12.48 17.69
CA GLU A 75 2.39 -12.96 17.29
C GLU A 75 1.30 -12.33 18.19
N ARG A 76 1.55 -12.26 19.50
CA ARG A 76 0.66 -11.54 20.42
C ARG A 76 0.57 -10.04 20.10
N LEU A 77 1.66 -9.42 19.66
CA LEU A 77 1.65 -8.02 19.24
C LEU A 77 0.82 -7.84 17.97
N GLU A 78 0.96 -8.73 16.98
CA GLU A 78 0.16 -8.74 15.75
C GLU A 78 -1.34 -8.85 16.06
N ASP A 79 -1.74 -9.76 16.96
CA ASP A 79 -3.14 -9.91 17.41
C ASP A 79 -3.73 -8.62 18.01
N ILE A 80 -2.92 -7.82 18.72
CA ILE A 80 -3.36 -6.55 19.31
C ILE A 80 -3.51 -5.48 18.20
N LEU A 81 -2.61 -5.50 17.22
CA LEU A 81 -2.53 -4.51 16.14
C LEU A 81 -3.53 -4.75 15.00
N ASP A 82 -4.20 -5.90 14.95
CA ASP A 82 -5.31 -6.17 14.02
C ASP A 82 -6.49 -5.18 14.16
N SER A 83 -6.54 -4.40 15.25
CA SER A 83 -7.39 -3.22 15.35
C SER A 83 -6.70 -1.98 14.76
N LEU A 84 -7.24 -1.42 13.67
CA LEU A 84 -6.64 -0.30 12.90
C LEU A 84 -6.24 0.92 13.74
N ASP A 85 -6.96 1.18 14.84
CA ASP A 85 -6.69 2.31 15.75
C ASP A 85 -5.36 2.18 16.53
N MET A 86 -4.74 0.99 16.55
CA MET A 86 -3.53 0.71 17.32
C MET A 86 -2.22 0.91 16.54
N ALA A 87 -2.27 1.02 15.21
CA ALA A 87 -1.08 1.29 14.39
C ALA A 87 -0.45 2.66 14.70
N ASP A 88 -1.28 3.71 14.81
CA ASP A 88 -0.83 5.04 15.20
C ASP A 88 -0.30 5.06 16.65
N SER A 89 -0.95 4.31 17.54
CA SER A 89 -0.51 4.16 18.94
C SER A 89 0.85 3.48 19.04
N LEU A 90 1.11 2.42 18.25
CA LEU A 90 2.41 1.73 18.18
C LEU A 90 3.53 2.68 17.73
N TYR A 91 3.23 3.55 16.77
CA TYR A 91 4.16 4.59 16.35
C TYR A 91 4.46 5.57 17.49
N GLN A 92 3.43 6.10 18.16
CA GLN A 92 3.59 7.09 19.24
C GLN A 92 4.44 6.59 20.42
N ILE A 93 4.39 5.30 20.72
CA ILE A 93 5.19 4.68 21.80
C ILE A 93 6.57 4.18 21.33
N GLY A 94 6.98 4.47 20.09
CA GLY A 94 8.27 4.08 19.53
C GLY A 94 8.36 2.60 19.11
N GLY A 95 7.25 1.86 19.12
CA GLY A 95 7.23 0.44 18.75
C GLY A 95 7.61 0.20 17.30
N LEU A 96 7.26 1.11 16.39
CA LEU A 96 7.60 1.00 14.98
C LEU A 96 9.11 1.08 14.72
N VAL A 97 9.82 1.93 15.47
CA VAL A 97 11.30 2.05 15.41
C VAL A 97 11.94 0.73 15.82
N GLN A 98 11.43 0.11 16.89
CA GLN A 98 11.88 -1.20 17.35
C GLN A 98 11.63 -2.29 16.29
N MET A 99 10.47 -2.26 15.60
CA MET A 99 10.17 -3.19 14.50
C MET A 99 11.13 -3.02 13.32
N ILE A 100 11.44 -1.78 12.91
CA ILE A 100 12.41 -1.50 11.84
C ILE A 100 13.80 -2.07 12.21
N LYS A 101 14.24 -1.82 13.45
CA LYS A 101 15.53 -2.31 13.97
C LYS A 101 15.57 -3.84 13.94
N LEU A 102 14.60 -4.51 14.58
CA LEU A 102 14.57 -5.97 14.66
C LEU A 102 14.45 -6.63 13.29
N ALA A 103 13.65 -6.06 12.38
CA ALA A 103 13.52 -6.56 11.01
C ALA A 103 14.86 -6.57 10.25
N GLN A 104 15.77 -5.64 10.57
CA GLN A 104 17.09 -5.53 9.96
C GLN A 104 18.16 -6.35 10.69
N THR A 105 18.12 -6.40 12.03
CA THR A 105 19.26 -6.89 12.83
C THR A 105 19.04 -8.24 13.51
N SER A 106 17.79 -8.71 13.66
CA SER A 106 17.51 -10.00 14.32
C SER A 106 18.27 -11.15 13.66
N MET A 107 18.89 -12.00 14.46
CA MET A 107 19.55 -13.22 13.99
C MET A 107 18.56 -14.30 13.55
N TYR A 108 17.31 -14.20 14.00
CA TYR A 108 16.23 -15.16 13.73
C TYR A 108 15.40 -14.73 12.51
N PRO A 109 15.39 -15.50 11.41
CA PRO A 109 14.63 -15.13 10.21
C PRO A 109 13.12 -15.04 10.43
N LYS A 110 12.56 -15.85 11.33
CA LYS A 110 11.12 -15.83 11.63
C LYS A 110 10.71 -14.57 12.39
N VAL A 111 11.53 -14.12 13.35
CA VAL A 111 11.38 -12.83 14.04
C VAL A 111 11.46 -11.67 13.05
N GLN A 112 12.43 -11.68 12.13
CA GLN A 112 12.51 -10.68 11.05
C GLN A 112 11.22 -10.64 10.23
N CYS A 113 10.70 -11.80 9.80
CA CYS A 113 9.47 -11.89 9.02
C CYS A 113 8.25 -11.34 9.78
N LEU A 114 8.10 -11.65 11.07
CA LEU A 114 7.00 -11.14 11.89
C LEU A 114 7.10 -9.63 12.09
N CYS A 115 8.31 -9.09 12.33
CA CYS A 115 8.52 -7.64 12.41
C CYS A 115 8.13 -6.94 11.10
N PHE A 116 8.48 -7.54 9.94
CA PHE A 116 8.02 -7.03 8.65
C PHE A 116 6.50 -7.12 8.48
N SER A 117 5.86 -8.20 8.95
CA SER A 117 4.40 -8.37 8.90
C SER A 117 3.69 -7.24 9.62
N ILE A 118 4.06 -7.04 10.89
CA ILE A 118 3.55 -5.96 11.74
C ILE A 118 3.81 -4.59 11.09
N PHE A 119 5.02 -4.36 10.60
CA PHE A 119 5.38 -3.11 9.92
C PHE A 119 4.50 -2.84 8.70
N ILE A 120 4.22 -3.87 7.88
CA ILE A 120 3.36 -3.76 6.70
C ILE A 120 1.96 -3.36 7.11
N THR A 121 1.37 -4.03 8.11
CA THR A 121 0.02 -3.75 8.62
C THR A 121 -0.09 -2.30 9.09
N CYS A 122 0.90 -1.80 9.84
CA CYS A 122 0.88 -0.42 10.33
C CYS A 122 1.06 0.63 9.22
N ASN A 123 1.82 0.33 8.17
CA ASN A 123 2.14 1.28 7.09
C ASN A 123 1.16 1.25 5.92
N GLN A 124 0.30 0.23 5.83
CA GLN A 124 -0.57 0.08 4.67
C GLN A 124 -1.63 1.18 4.64
N ASN A 125 -1.61 2.00 3.59
CA ASN A 125 -2.56 3.10 3.34
C ASN A 125 -2.57 4.19 4.45
N ASN A 126 -1.53 4.30 5.27
CA ASN A 126 -1.39 5.34 6.30
C ASN A 126 -0.21 6.27 5.96
N SER A 127 -0.48 7.38 5.27
CA SER A 127 0.55 8.30 4.79
C SER A 127 1.38 8.93 5.93
N TYR A 128 0.77 9.15 7.10
CA TYR A 128 1.45 9.68 8.28
C TYR A 128 2.50 8.68 8.79
N VAL A 129 2.11 7.42 9.02
CA VAL A 129 3.03 6.37 9.50
C VAL A 129 4.11 6.03 8.46
N GLN A 130 3.77 6.08 7.16
CA GLN A 130 4.73 5.87 6.08
C GLN A 130 5.86 6.90 6.08
N GLN A 131 5.55 8.19 6.21
CA GLN A 131 6.57 9.24 6.22
C GLN A 131 7.51 9.13 7.41
N TRP A 132 6.96 8.86 8.60
CA TRP A 132 7.77 8.64 9.78
C TRP A 132 8.64 7.40 9.68
N SER A 133 8.10 6.29 9.17
CA SER A 133 8.90 5.08 8.94
C SER A 133 10.09 5.33 8.00
N ILE A 134 9.90 6.17 6.98
CA ILE A 134 10.98 6.56 6.06
C ILE A 134 12.05 7.36 6.82
N TYR A 135 11.65 8.33 7.63
CA TYR A 135 12.56 9.12 8.47
C TYR A 135 13.39 8.23 9.43
N GLU A 136 12.76 7.19 9.98
CA GLU A 136 13.39 6.20 10.86
C GLU A 136 14.24 5.15 10.09
N GLY A 137 14.42 5.33 8.78
CA GLY A 137 15.35 4.54 7.97
C GLY A 137 14.77 3.25 7.39
N ALA A 138 13.45 3.14 7.23
CA ALA A 138 12.82 1.95 6.66
C ALA A 138 13.25 1.66 5.20
N PHE A 139 13.73 2.65 4.43
CA PHE A 139 14.32 2.36 3.11
C PHE A 139 15.60 1.52 3.15
N ASN A 140 16.25 1.41 4.31
CA ASN A 140 17.37 0.49 4.49
C ASN A 140 16.97 -0.99 4.36
N PHE A 141 15.68 -1.33 4.29
CA PHE A 141 15.22 -2.67 3.92
C PHE A 141 15.72 -3.12 2.53
N ILE A 142 16.12 -2.19 1.65
CA ILE A 142 16.86 -2.54 0.41
C ILE A 142 18.10 -3.38 0.74
N ASN A 143 18.84 -3.03 1.79
CA ASN A 143 20.03 -3.78 2.21
C ASN A 143 19.64 -5.18 2.72
N THR A 144 18.49 -5.32 3.40
CA THR A 144 17.97 -6.63 3.82
C THR A 144 17.68 -7.52 2.60
N ILE A 145 17.09 -6.96 1.54
CA ILE A 145 16.79 -7.69 0.30
C ILE A 145 18.09 -8.16 -0.39
N LEU A 146 19.10 -7.30 -0.44
CA LEU A 146 20.36 -7.60 -1.10
C LEU A 146 21.21 -8.62 -0.33
N ASN A 147 21.27 -8.49 1.00
CA ASN A 147 22.25 -9.21 1.83
C ASN A 147 21.69 -10.45 2.55
N SER A 148 20.38 -10.56 2.74
CA SER A 148 19.80 -11.71 3.46
C SER A 148 20.01 -13.01 2.68
N LYS A 149 20.33 -14.09 3.39
CA LYS A 149 20.36 -15.45 2.81
C LYS A 149 18.99 -16.11 2.78
N ASN A 150 18.03 -15.61 3.55
CA ASN A 150 16.70 -16.19 3.66
C ASN A 150 15.73 -15.54 2.66
N ILE A 151 15.20 -16.34 1.73
CA ILE A 151 14.29 -15.87 0.67
C ILE A 151 13.01 -15.26 1.25
N LYS A 152 12.45 -15.85 2.32
CA LYS A 152 11.22 -15.32 2.95
C LYS A 152 11.46 -13.93 3.56
N VAL A 153 12.62 -13.72 4.16
CA VAL A 153 13.01 -12.40 4.70
C VAL A 153 13.11 -11.37 3.57
N LYS A 154 13.72 -11.74 2.42
CA LYS A 154 13.76 -10.86 1.25
C LYS A 154 12.36 -10.51 0.72
N GLU A 155 11.47 -11.51 0.62
CA GLU A 155 10.09 -11.32 0.19
C GLU A 155 9.32 -10.36 1.11
N MET A 156 9.48 -10.52 2.43
CA MET A 156 8.84 -9.66 3.42
C MET A 156 9.42 -8.24 3.39
N ALA A 157 10.73 -8.09 3.25
CA ALA A 157 11.38 -6.78 3.11
C ALA A 157 10.89 -6.03 1.86
N LEU A 158 10.75 -6.70 0.71
CA LEU A 158 10.18 -6.09 -0.51
C LEU A 158 8.70 -5.70 -0.32
N SER A 159 7.97 -6.48 0.46
CA SER A 159 6.57 -6.18 0.83
C SER A 159 6.47 -4.93 1.69
N ALA A 160 7.37 -4.78 2.66
CA ALA A 160 7.48 -3.60 3.51
C ALA A 160 7.87 -2.34 2.71
N LEU A 161 8.81 -2.44 1.77
CA LEU A 161 9.12 -1.33 0.86
C LEU A 161 7.91 -0.93 0.00
N SER A 162 7.17 -1.92 -0.50
CA SER A 162 5.95 -1.65 -1.25
C SER A 162 4.89 -0.97 -0.38
N SER A 163 4.69 -1.39 0.87
CA SER A 163 3.70 -0.75 1.76
C SER A 163 4.03 0.71 2.09
N LEU A 164 5.32 1.07 2.16
CA LEU A 164 5.77 2.46 2.36
C LEU A 164 5.37 3.41 1.22
N CYS A 165 5.33 2.89 0.00
CA CYS A 165 5.13 3.68 -1.21
C CYS A 165 3.73 3.51 -1.81
N ARG A 166 2.86 2.67 -1.22
CA ARG A 166 1.50 2.42 -1.69
C ARG A 166 0.55 3.58 -1.36
N GLY A 167 -0.48 3.71 -2.17
CA GLY A 167 -1.53 4.72 -2.01
C GLY A 167 -1.10 6.09 -2.55
N GLU A 168 -1.81 7.14 -2.13
CA GLU A 168 -1.61 8.51 -2.63
C GLU A 168 -0.48 9.28 -1.91
N ASN A 169 0.40 8.57 -1.20
CA ASN A 169 1.60 9.16 -0.62
C ASN A 169 2.69 9.37 -1.68
N LEU A 170 2.59 10.50 -2.40
CA LEU A 170 3.53 10.86 -3.44
C LEU A 170 4.94 11.15 -2.90
N GLN A 171 5.07 11.59 -1.64
CA GLN A 171 6.37 11.89 -1.05
C GLN A 171 7.21 10.62 -0.91
N SER A 172 6.64 9.55 -0.35
CA SER A 172 7.33 8.25 -0.25
C SER A 172 7.79 7.74 -1.61
N LYS A 173 6.96 7.90 -2.65
CA LYS A 173 7.32 7.51 -4.01
C LYS A 173 8.49 8.33 -4.55
N ARG A 174 8.51 9.65 -4.33
CA ARG A 174 9.63 10.52 -4.70
C ARG A 174 10.92 10.14 -3.98
N ASP A 175 10.84 9.94 -2.67
CA ASP A 175 11.99 9.55 -1.86
C ASP A 175 12.56 8.20 -2.33
N PHE A 176 11.69 7.24 -2.68
CA PHE A 176 12.10 5.97 -3.26
C PHE A 176 12.77 6.13 -4.64
N ILE A 177 12.30 7.07 -5.47
CA ILE A 177 12.92 7.36 -6.77
C ILE A 177 14.30 8.03 -6.60
N ASP A 178 14.46 8.92 -5.62
CA ASP A 178 15.73 9.61 -5.36
C ASP A 178 16.84 8.67 -4.86
N ILE A 179 16.49 7.51 -4.30
CA ILE A 179 17.44 6.45 -3.90
C ILE A 179 17.60 5.35 -4.96
N ASP A 180 17.30 5.65 -6.23
CA ASP A 180 17.36 4.72 -7.37
C ASP A 180 16.47 3.46 -7.19
N GLY A 181 15.33 3.63 -6.52
CA GLY A 181 14.39 2.55 -6.25
C GLY A 181 13.77 1.95 -7.52
N VAL A 182 13.60 2.73 -8.60
CA VAL A 182 13.07 2.22 -9.88
C VAL A 182 14.07 1.25 -10.51
N GLU A 183 15.34 1.63 -10.57
CA GLU A 183 16.44 0.80 -11.03
C GLU A 183 16.57 -0.47 -10.19
N PHE A 184 16.41 -0.36 -8.87
CA PHE A 184 16.40 -1.50 -7.97
C PHE A 184 15.27 -2.50 -8.28
N LEU A 185 14.05 -2.03 -8.55
CA LEU A 185 12.93 -2.91 -8.95
C LEU A 185 13.21 -3.59 -10.29
N VAL A 186 13.73 -2.86 -11.27
CA VAL A 186 14.09 -3.42 -12.58
C VAL A 186 15.19 -4.47 -12.44
N LYS A 187 16.17 -4.26 -11.55
CA LYS A 187 17.19 -5.26 -11.22
C LYS A 187 16.57 -6.54 -10.67
N ILE A 188 15.61 -6.45 -9.75
CA ILE A 188 14.90 -7.63 -9.22
C ILE A 188 14.20 -8.42 -10.34
N ILE A 189 13.52 -7.71 -11.25
CA ILE A 189 12.81 -8.32 -12.36
C ILE A 189 13.78 -9.04 -13.33
N ASN A 190 14.92 -8.42 -13.62
CA ASN A 190 15.92 -8.93 -14.56
C ASN A 190 16.73 -10.12 -14.04
N GLU A 191 16.97 -10.20 -12.73
CA GLU A 191 17.79 -11.25 -12.15
C GLU A 191 17.09 -12.62 -12.16
N LYS A 192 17.77 -13.64 -12.71
CA LYS A 192 17.18 -14.97 -12.90
C LYS A 192 17.26 -15.86 -11.65
N GLU A 193 18.36 -15.78 -10.89
CA GLU A 193 18.70 -16.78 -9.87
C GLU A 193 18.57 -16.26 -8.44
N SER A 194 18.77 -14.95 -8.20
CA SER A 194 18.82 -14.38 -6.84
C SER A 194 17.47 -14.15 -6.17
N PHE A 195 16.39 -14.11 -6.97
CA PHE A 195 15.06 -13.70 -6.52
C PHE A 195 13.99 -14.70 -6.96
N SER A 196 13.06 -15.00 -6.05
CA SER A 196 11.94 -15.89 -6.32
C SER A 196 10.96 -15.26 -7.31
N GLN A 197 10.16 -16.10 -7.95
CA GLN A 197 9.08 -15.63 -8.83
C GLN A 197 8.13 -14.68 -8.10
N ARG A 198 7.80 -14.99 -6.85
CA ARG A 198 6.94 -14.14 -6.01
C ARG A 198 7.52 -12.74 -5.81
N MET A 199 8.85 -12.61 -5.70
CA MET A 199 9.50 -11.30 -5.63
C MET A 199 9.41 -10.54 -6.95
N LYS A 200 9.58 -11.22 -8.10
CA LYS A 200 9.43 -10.60 -9.42
C LYS A 200 8.02 -10.08 -9.65
N ASN A 201 7.00 -10.88 -9.33
CA ASN A 201 5.60 -10.46 -9.42
C ASN A 201 5.33 -9.22 -8.54
N LYS A 202 5.90 -9.20 -7.34
CA LYS A 202 5.78 -8.05 -6.43
C LYS A 202 6.53 -6.81 -6.94
N ALA A 203 7.70 -6.98 -7.56
CA ALA A 203 8.45 -5.90 -8.18
C ALA A 203 7.70 -5.31 -9.38
N PHE A 204 7.10 -6.16 -10.24
CA PHE A 204 6.21 -5.72 -11.32
C PHE A 204 5.01 -4.92 -10.79
N LEU A 205 4.33 -5.43 -9.76
CA LEU A 205 3.19 -4.75 -9.15
C LEU A 205 3.58 -3.39 -8.56
N PHE A 206 4.73 -3.32 -7.89
CA PHE A 206 5.23 -2.07 -7.33
C PHE A 206 5.63 -1.08 -8.44
N LEU A 207 6.32 -1.55 -9.47
CA LEU A 207 6.67 -0.72 -10.62
C LEU A 207 5.43 -0.20 -11.36
N LYS A 208 4.40 -1.03 -11.51
CA LYS A 208 3.09 -0.64 -12.07
C LYS A 208 2.44 0.49 -11.27
N ASP A 209 2.47 0.40 -9.94
CA ASP A 209 1.97 1.47 -9.06
C ASP A 209 2.74 2.78 -9.29
N LEU A 210 4.08 2.73 -9.36
CA LEU A 210 4.90 3.91 -9.64
C LEU A 210 4.56 4.55 -10.99
N VAL A 211 4.39 3.74 -12.04
CA VAL A 211 4.00 4.20 -13.39
C VAL A 211 2.62 4.85 -13.39
N PHE A 212 1.67 4.30 -12.62
CA PHE A 212 0.30 4.84 -12.50
C PHE A 212 0.24 6.23 -11.83
N TYR A 213 1.17 6.51 -10.91
CA TYR A 213 1.27 7.81 -10.24
C TYR A 213 2.29 8.77 -10.87
N ASP A 214 3.05 8.32 -11.87
CA ASP A 214 4.19 9.07 -12.44
C ASP A 214 3.84 10.48 -12.92
N ASP A 215 2.68 10.63 -13.58
CA ASP A 215 2.20 11.92 -14.08
C ASP A 215 1.70 12.86 -12.97
N ARG A 216 1.59 12.34 -11.74
CA ARG A 216 1.11 13.05 -10.54
C ARG A 216 2.22 13.31 -9.53
N LEU A 217 3.42 12.76 -9.71
CA LEU A 217 4.51 12.89 -8.73
C LEU A 217 4.97 14.33 -8.50
N HIS A 218 4.67 15.27 -9.39
CA HIS A 218 4.98 16.68 -9.19
C HIS A 218 4.01 17.40 -8.25
N PHE A 219 2.91 16.77 -7.85
CA PHE A 219 1.96 17.34 -6.89
C PHE A 219 2.40 17.11 -5.43
N THR A 220 2.09 18.06 -4.56
CA THR A 220 2.16 17.94 -3.10
C THR A 220 0.74 17.79 -2.56
N TYR A 221 0.24 16.55 -2.47
CA TYR A 221 -0.98 16.29 -1.71
C TYR A 221 -0.67 16.34 -0.21
N ASN A 222 -0.35 17.53 0.30
CA ASN A 222 -0.10 17.73 1.73
C ASN A 222 -1.40 17.84 2.53
N ASN A 223 -2.56 17.76 1.86
CA ASN A 223 -3.86 17.71 2.52
C ASN A 223 -4.85 16.81 1.76
N LEU A 224 -4.91 15.54 2.16
CA LEU A 224 -5.88 14.55 1.65
C LEU A 224 -7.30 14.81 2.19
N ASP A 225 -7.49 15.68 3.18
CA ASP A 225 -8.83 15.99 3.73
C ASP A 225 -9.76 16.61 2.67
N ALA A 226 -9.18 17.27 1.66
CA ALA A 226 -9.92 17.83 0.52
C ALA A 226 -10.32 16.76 -0.52
N PHE A 227 -9.68 15.58 -0.50
CA PHE A 227 -9.97 14.44 -1.38
C PHE A 227 -10.84 13.37 -0.69
N ALA A 228 -11.16 13.55 0.59
CA ALA A 228 -11.99 12.61 1.34
C ALA A 228 -13.46 12.66 0.84
N ASN A 229 -13.80 11.72 -0.04
CA ASN A 229 -15.18 11.40 -0.42
C ASN A 229 -15.99 10.71 0.70
N THR A 230 -15.53 10.76 1.95
CA THR A 230 -16.25 10.20 3.09
C THR A 230 -17.11 11.27 3.74
N ASN A 231 -18.43 11.04 3.74
CA ASN A 231 -19.48 11.85 4.37
C ASN A 231 -19.34 12.06 5.91
N ALA A 232 -18.19 11.77 6.51
CA ALA A 232 -17.98 11.85 7.94
C ALA A 232 -17.10 13.06 8.28
N LYS A 233 -17.74 14.19 8.60
CA LYS A 233 -17.06 15.32 9.25
C LYS A 233 -16.89 15.00 10.73
N VAL A 234 -15.67 14.69 11.18
CA VAL A 234 -15.33 14.74 12.59
C VAL A 234 -15.28 16.22 13.00
N THR A 235 -16.33 16.67 13.69
CA THR A 235 -16.35 18.01 14.28
C THR A 235 -15.54 17.97 15.57
N LYS A 236 -14.33 18.54 15.56
CA LYS A 236 -13.65 18.95 16.79
C LYS A 236 -14.44 20.12 17.37
N THR A 237 -15.27 19.85 18.37
CA THR A 237 -16.07 20.86 19.05
C THR A 237 -15.22 21.55 20.12
N LEU A 238 -14.74 22.75 19.82
CA LEU A 238 -14.44 23.74 20.85
C LEU A 238 -15.24 25.01 20.53
N ASN A 239 -16.13 25.31 21.48
CA ASN A 239 -16.91 26.53 21.67
C ASN A 239 -18.09 26.81 20.73
N ASN A 240 -19.25 26.82 21.40
CA ASN A 240 -20.55 27.33 21.02
C ASN A 240 -20.52 28.53 20.06
N GLU A 241 -21.03 28.33 18.84
CA GLU A 241 -22.06 29.18 18.22
C GLU A 241 -22.62 28.42 17.00
N SER A 242 -23.92 28.13 17.05
CA SER A 242 -24.63 27.29 16.09
C SER A 242 -24.96 28.06 14.80
N VAL A 243 -24.01 28.12 13.87
CA VAL A 243 -24.33 28.48 12.48
C VAL A 243 -24.81 27.23 11.75
N LYS A 244 -26.13 27.04 11.69
CA LYS A 244 -26.76 26.08 10.77
C LYS A 244 -26.50 26.53 9.33
N VAL A 245 -25.45 26.03 8.69
CA VAL A 245 -25.32 26.06 7.23
C VAL A 245 -25.94 24.79 6.67
N ASN A 246 -27.12 24.92 6.06
CA ASN A 246 -27.75 23.86 5.27
C ASN A 246 -26.85 23.50 4.08
N ASN A 247 -26.01 22.48 4.23
CA ASN A 247 -25.20 21.91 3.14
C ASN A 247 -25.93 20.76 2.42
N GLN A 248 -27.22 20.93 2.10
CA GLN A 248 -27.94 20.00 1.22
C GLN A 248 -27.81 20.36 -0.27
N SER A 249 -27.16 21.48 -0.60
CA SER A 249 -27.03 21.97 -1.99
C SER A 249 -25.61 21.90 -2.57
N LYS A 250 -24.60 21.40 -1.85
CA LYS A 250 -23.19 21.36 -2.36
C LYS A 250 -22.69 20.00 -2.84
N ASN A 251 -23.45 18.92 -2.67
CA ASN A 251 -22.96 17.57 -3.00
C ASN A 251 -23.27 17.08 -4.42
N ASN A 252 -23.83 17.92 -5.30
CA ASN A 252 -24.12 17.52 -6.68
C ASN A 252 -23.29 18.23 -7.76
N ASP A 253 -22.41 19.18 -7.40
CA ASP A 253 -21.64 19.97 -8.37
C ASP A 253 -20.14 20.05 -7.99
N ILE A 254 -19.48 18.90 -7.81
CA ILE A 254 -18.01 18.87 -7.96
C ILE A 254 -17.74 18.92 -9.47
N THR A 255 -17.74 20.13 -10.00
CA THR A 255 -17.43 20.40 -11.40
C THR A 255 -15.95 20.12 -11.68
N PHE A 256 -15.66 19.65 -12.90
CA PHE A 256 -14.31 19.34 -13.41
C PHE A 256 -13.29 20.48 -13.20
N ASP A 257 -13.76 21.72 -13.05
CA ASP A 257 -12.98 22.95 -12.89
C ASP A 257 -12.27 23.06 -11.52
N GLN A 258 -12.94 22.66 -10.43
CA GLN A 258 -12.35 22.77 -9.08
C GLN A 258 -11.18 21.79 -8.87
N ASN A 259 -11.20 20.64 -9.55
CA ASN A 259 -10.10 19.68 -9.55
C ASN A 259 -8.84 20.20 -10.25
N GLN A 260 -8.98 21.09 -11.25
CA GLN A 260 -7.82 21.66 -11.94
C GLN A 260 -7.17 22.80 -11.16
N GLU A 261 -7.98 23.64 -10.50
CA GLU A 261 -7.46 24.70 -9.64
C GLU A 261 -6.77 24.13 -8.38
N LEU A 262 -7.35 23.11 -7.76
CA LEU A 262 -6.73 22.38 -6.65
C LEU A 262 -5.44 21.66 -7.08
N LYS A 263 -5.37 21.13 -8.31
CA LYS A 263 -4.13 20.57 -8.86
C LYS A 263 -3.05 21.65 -9.00
N LYS A 264 -3.37 22.81 -9.57
CA LYS A 264 -2.43 23.94 -9.72
C LYS A 264 -1.92 24.47 -8.38
N GLN A 265 -2.78 24.55 -7.36
CA GLN A 265 -2.42 24.98 -6.02
C GLN A 265 -1.48 23.99 -5.30
N ASN A 266 -1.53 22.71 -5.70
CA ASN A 266 -0.69 21.65 -5.16
C ASN A 266 0.54 21.34 -6.03
N GLU A 267 0.85 22.13 -7.06
CA GLU A 267 2.12 21.98 -7.80
C GLU A 267 3.24 22.68 -7.03
N ASP A 268 4.21 21.92 -6.55
CA ASP A 268 5.47 22.49 -6.07
C ASP A 268 6.45 22.58 -7.25
N PRO A 269 6.96 23.78 -7.60
CA PRO A 269 7.98 23.94 -8.64
C PRO A 269 9.19 23.03 -8.46
N LYS A 270 9.56 22.68 -7.22
CA LYS A 270 10.67 21.77 -6.91
C LYS A 270 10.39 20.34 -7.36
N ASN A 271 9.12 19.93 -7.37
CA ASN A 271 8.72 18.57 -7.72
C ASN A 271 8.51 18.37 -9.23
N LYS A 272 8.64 19.43 -10.05
CA LYS A 272 8.56 19.31 -11.52
C LYS A 272 9.53 18.27 -12.09
N LYS A 273 10.69 18.06 -11.45
CA LYS A 273 11.68 17.04 -11.85
C LYS A 273 11.14 15.60 -11.83
N TYR A 274 10.11 15.32 -11.02
CA TYR A 274 9.54 13.97 -10.91
C TYR A 274 8.44 13.69 -11.93
N ARG A 275 7.98 14.69 -12.69
CA ARG A 275 6.94 14.48 -13.69
C ARG A 275 7.44 13.50 -14.76
N ASN A 276 6.73 12.38 -14.90
CA ASN A 276 7.02 11.33 -15.89
C ASN A 276 8.42 10.68 -15.70
N ILE A 277 9.03 10.81 -14.52
CA ILE A 277 10.41 10.37 -14.27
C ILE A 277 10.53 8.85 -14.36
N VAL A 278 9.52 8.10 -13.92
CA VAL A 278 9.52 6.64 -13.92
C VAL A 278 9.46 6.12 -15.36
N LYS A 279 8.53 6.63 -16.17
CA LYS A 279 8.42 6.27 -17.59
C LYS A 279 9.70 6.60 -18.36
N ASN A 280 10.31 7.77 -18.10
CA ASN A 280 11.59 8.14 -18.69
C ASN A 280 12.73 7.17 -18.31
N LYS A 281 12.86 6.83 -17.02
CA LYS A 281 13.84 5.84 -16.53
C LYS A 281 13.61 4.47 -17.19
N LEU A 282 12.36 4.01 -17.34
CA LEU A 282 12.03 2.74 -18.00
C LEU A 282 12.42 2.71 -19.49
N ILE A 283 12.24 3.83 -20.20
CA ILE A 283 12.69 3.98 -21.59
C ILE A 283 14.22 3.92 -21.66
N GLN A 284 14.92 4.67 -20.79
CA GLN A 284 16.39 4.67 -20.74
C GLN A 284 16.98 3.29 -20.46
N MET A 285 16.31 2.50 -19.61
CA MET A 285 16.72 1.12 -19.29
C MET A 285 16.30 0.09 -20.35
N ASN A 286 15.66 0.50 -21.46
CA ASN A 286 15.11 -0.40 -22.49
C ASN A 286 14.16 -1.47 -21.92
N PHE A 287 13.46 -1.16 -20.82
CA PHE A 287 12.62 -2.12 -20.10
C PHE A 287 11.59 -2.83 -20.99
N ILE A 288 10.93 -2.05 -21.85
CA ILE A 288 9.94 -2.57 -22.80
C ILE A 288 10.54 -3.62 -23.73
N GLN A 289 11.71 -3.35 -24.31
CA GLN A 289 12.33 -4.25 -25.26
C GLN A 289 12.87 -5.53 -24.60
N ILE A 290 13.37 -5.40 -23.36
CA ILE A 290 13.91 -6.52 -22.58
C ILE A 290 12.80 -7.50 -22.19
N HIS A 291 11.64 -7.01 -21.77
CA HIS A 291 10.57 -7.85 -21.21
C HIS A 291 9.47 -8.21 -22.21
N ILE A 292 9.55 -7.78 -23.47
CA ILE A 292 8.50 -8.08 -24.46
C ILE A 292 8.26 -9.58 -24.68
N ASN A 293 9.31 -10.41 -24.50
CA ASN A 293 9.20 -11.85 -24.67
C ASN A 293 8.32 -12.52 -23.60
N LEU A 294 8.08 -11.84 -22.48
CA LEU A 294 7.14 -12.28 -21.46
C LEU A 294 5.72 -12.50 -22.03
N LEU A 295 5.35 -11.74 -23.07
CA LEU A 295 4.05 -11.87 -23.74
C LEU A 295 3.89 -13.18 -24.54
N HIS A 296 4.95 -13.97 -24.69
CA HIS A 296 4.91 -15.26 -25.38
C HIS A 296 4.86 -16.46 -24.42
N ASP A 297 5.03 -16.23 -23.11
CA ASP A 297 4.96 -17.27 -22.10
C ASP A 297 3.55 -17.31 -21.50
N PHE A 298 2.71 -18.24 -21.97
CA PHE A 298 1.32 -18.40 -21.53
C PHE A 298 1.16 -19.33 -20.32
N SER A 299 2.23 -19.62 -19.57
CA SER A 299 2.10 -20.38 -18.33
C SER A 299 1.32 -19.59 -17.26
N ASP A 300 0.57 -20.31 -16.42
CA ASP A 300 -0.18 -19.73 -15.30
C ASP A 300 0.74 -18.99 -14.32
N ILE A 301 1.98 -19.46 -14.18
CA ILE A 301 3.01 -18.90 -13.29
C ILE A 301 3.39 -17.46 -13.70
N GLU A 302 3.39 -17.17 -15.00
CA GLU A 302 3.77 -15.87 -15.56
C GLU A 302 2.59 -14.95 -15.88
N GLN A 303 1.35 -15.41 -15.69
CA GLN A 303 0.15 -14.64 -16.01
C GLN A 303 0.12 -13.28 -15.32
N ASP A 304 0.35 -13.24 -14.01
CA ASP A 304 0.41 -11.98 -13.26
C ASP A 304 1.48 -11.03 -13.80
N ASN A 305 2.65 -11.55 -14.20
CA ASN A 305 3.73 -10.74 -14.73
C ASN A 305 3.37 -10.19 -16.11
N ARG A 306 2.78 -11.00 -16.99
CA ARG A 306 2.28 -10.54 -18.30
C ARG A 306 1.29 -9.40 -18.13
N VAL A 307 0.30 -9.58 -17.25
CA VAL A 307 -0.73 -8.57 -16.99
C VAL A 307 -0.11 -7.27 -16.47
N ASN A 308 0.77 -7.35 -15.47
CA ASN A 308 1.42 -6.15 -14.92
C ASN A 308 2.34 -5.47 -15.95
N TYR A 309 3.06 -6.26 -16.76
CA TYR A 309 3.89 -5.74 -17.84
C TYR A 309 3.05 -5.06 -18.93
N LEU A 310 1.90 -5.63 -19.33
CA LEU A 310 1.00 -5.02 -20.30
C LEU A 310 0.45 -3.68 -19.82
N ASP A 311 0.11 -3.55 -18.54
CA ASP A 311 -0.35 -2.27 -17.99
C ASP A 311 0.77 -1.21 -17.97
N ILE A 312 2.00 -1.61 -17.62
CA ILE A 312 3.18 -0.73 -17.75
C ILE A 312 3.38 -0.33 -19.21
N LEU A 313 3.34 -1.29 -20.14
CA LEU A 313 3.51 -1.06 -21.58
C LEU A 313 2.48 -0.06 -22.11
N LYS A 314 1.20 -0.22 -21.74
CA LYS A 314 0.12 0.70 -22.11
C LYS A 314 0.47 2.13 -21.71
N ASN A 315 0.83 2.34 -20.45
CA ASN A 315 1.13 3.68 -19.92
C ASN A 315 2.38 4.30 -20.57
N VAL A 316 3.39 3.49 -20.93
CA VAL A 316 4.59 3.96 -21.64
C VAL A 316 4.29 4.28 -23.11
N VAL A 317 3.47 3.48 -23.80
CA VAL A 317 3.04 3.72 -25.19
C VAL A 317 2.22 5.01 -25.32
N ILE A 318 1.31 5.27 -24.37
CA ILE A 318 0.53 6.52 -24.32
C ILE A 318 1.47 7.72 -24.14
N PHE A 319 2.54 7.56 -23.36
CA PHE A 319 3.47 8.63 -23.02
C PHE A 319 4.47 8.95 -24.13
N SER A 320 5.07 7.94 -24.77
CA SER A 320 6.16 8.13 -25.73
C SER A 320 5.76 7.77 -27.16
N ASN A 321 5.73 8.78 -28.03
CA ASN A 321 5.48 8.60 -29.47
C ASN A 321 6.53 7.71 -30.15
N GLU A 322 7.79 7.76 -29.69
CA GLU A 322 8.87 6.93 -30.23
C GLU A 322 8.62 5.44 -29.92
N ILE A 323 8.26 5.12 -28.67
CA ILE A 323 7.90 3.75 -28.29
C ILE A 323 6.64 3.30 -29.00
N LYS A 324 5.64 4.17 -29.12
CA LYS A 324 4.41 3.92 -29.88
C LYS A 324 4.70 3.55 -31.34
N GLN A 325 5.55 4.30 -32.03
CA GLN A 325 5.98 4.00 -33.40
C GLN A 325 6.77 2.69 -33.48
N LEU A 326 7.74 2.48 -32.57
CA LEU A 326 8.55 1.26 -32.52
C LEU A 326 7.67 0.01 -32.38
N ILE A 327 6.72 0.01 -31.44
CA ILE A 327 5.80 -1.11 -31.21
C ILE A 327 4.86 -1.30 -32.42
N LYS A 328 4.37 -0.20 -33.01
CA LYS A 328 3.53 -0.23 -34.21
C LYS A 328 4.22 -0.92 -35.38
N GLU A 329 5.48 -0.62 -35.62
CA GLU A 329 6.25 -1.13 -36.76
C GLU A 329 6.77 -2.55 -36.53
N THR A 330 7.22 -2.86 -35.32
CA THR A 330 7.97 -4.11 -35.08
C THR A 330 7.17 -5.20 -34.37
N LYS A 331 6.07 -4.87 -33.68
CA LYS A 331 5.40 -5.79 -32.73
C LYS A 331 3.88 -5.84 -32.85
N LYS A 332 3.24 -5.00 -33.66
CA LYS A 332 1.76 -4.96 -33.80
C LYS A 332 1.14 -6.32 -34.10
N ASP A 333 1.69 -7.07 -35.05
CA ASP A 333 1.13 -8.38 -35.43
C ASP A 333 1.38 -9.45 -34.35
N ALA A 334 2.52 -9.38 -33.66
CA ALA A 334 2.81 -10.25 -32.53
C ALA A 334 1.84 -10.00 -31.36
N LEU A 335 1.55 -8.73 -31.04
CA LEU A 335 0.56 -8.37 -30.01
C LEU A 335 -0.84 -8.86 -30.35
N LYS A 336 -1.27 -8.71 -31.61
CA LYS A 336 -2.55 -9.26 -32.09
C LYS A 336 -2.61 -10.78 -31.94
N LYS A 337 -1.53 -11.48 -32.33
CA LYS A 337 -1.45 -12.93 -32.21
C LYS A 337 -1.53 -13.36 -30.74
N ASN A 338 -0.74 -12.75 -29.86
CA ASN A 338 -0.76 -13.07 -28.44
C ASN A 338 -2.15 -12.83 -27.83
N MET A 339 -2.81 -11.71 -28.17
CA MET A 339 -4.19 -11.44 -27.73
C MET A 339 -5.16 -12.56 -28.16
N LEU A 340 -5.08 -13.01 -29.42
CA LEU A 340 -5.93 -14.10 -29.92
C LEU A 340 -5.65 -15.43 -29.21
N ASP A 341 -4.39 -15.70 -28.87
CA ASP A 341 -4.03 -16.91 -28.15
C ASP A 341 -4.53 -16.87 -26.69
N VAL A 342 -4.45 -15.72 -26.01
CA VAL A 342 -5.08 -15.50 -24.70
C VAL A 342 -6.60 -15.65 -24.78
N MET A 343 -7.25 -15.12 -25.82
CA MET A 343 -8.70 -15.28 -26.02
C MET A 343 -9.11 -16.75 -26.20
N LYS A 344 -8.29 -17.59 -26.84
CA LYS A 344 -8.56 -19.03 -26.96
C LYS A 344 -8.44 -19.74 -25.62
N LEU A 345 -7.44 -19.39 -24.82
CA LEU A 345 -7.27 -19.91 -23.46
C LEU A 345 -8.45 -19.49 -22.57
N ASP A 346 -8.90 -18.25 -22.67
CA ASP A 346 -10.03 -17.72 -21.91
C ASP A 346 -11.37 -18.44 -22.19
N GLN A 347 -11.58 -18.86 -23.44
CA GLN A 347 -12.73 -19.69 -23.82
C GLN A 347 -12.71 -21.06 -23.13
N GLN A 348 -11.55 -21.55 -22.71
CA GLN A 348 -11.39 -22.80 -21.96
C GLN A 348 -11.55 -22.56 -20.44
N ASP A 349 -11.10 -21.40 -19.95
CA ASP A 349 -11.05 -21.04 -18.52
C ASP A 349 -12.16 -20.10 -18.02
N LYS A 350 -13.24 -19.93 -18.79
CA LYS A 350 -14.48 -19.21 -18.40
C LYS A 350 -14.26 -17.75 -17.94
N GLY A 351 -13.48 -16.95 -18.66
CA GLY A 351 -13.38 -15.49 -18.42
C GLY A 351 -12.31 -15.08 -17.39
N SER A 352 -11.35 -15.97 -17.08
CA SER A 352 -10.26 -15.68 -16.14
C SER A 352 -9.23 -14.67 -16.71
N ASN A 353 -9.25 -14.39 -18.01
CA ASN A 353 -8.25 -13.55 -18.70
C ASN A 353 -8.82 -12.25 -19.30
N ASP A 354 -10.07 -11.89 -18.98
CA ASP A 354 -10.75 -10.71 -19.55
C ASP A 354 -9.94 -9.41 -19.41
N PHE A 355 -9.29 -9.22 -18.25
CA PHE A 355 -8.46 -8.04 -18.00
C PHE A 355 -7.20 -8.01 -18.86
N GLU A 356 -6.54 -9.17 -19.06
CA GLU A 356 -5.37 -9.28 -19.94
C GLU A 356 -5.76 -8.92 -21.38
N ILE A 357 -6.89 -9.46 -21.86
CA ILE A 357 -7.42 -9.20 -23.21
C ILE A 357 -7.74 -7.71 -23.38
N GLN A 358 -8.32 -7.07 -22.36
CA GLN A 358 -8.63 -5.64 -22.38
C GLN A 358 -7.38 -4.78 -22.50
N LEU A 359 -6.30 -5.11 -21.80
CA LEU A 359 -5.02 -4.39 -21.92
C LEU A 359 -4.43 -4.49 -23.33
N TYR A 360 -4.49 -5.68 -23.95
CA TYR A 360 -4.06 -5.84 -25.35
C TYR A 360 -4.87 -4.95 -26.29
N LYS A 361 -6.20 -4.89 -26.13
CA LYS A 361 -7.07 -4.03 -26.96
C LYS A 361 -6.71 -2.55 -26.80
N GLU A 362 -6.50 -2.09 -25.56
CA GLU A 362 -6.10 -0.71 -25.28
C GLU A 362 -4.77 -0.36 -25.95
N ILE A 363 -3.74 -1.21 -25.81
CA ILE A 363 -2.44 -1.00 -26.48
C ILE A 363 -2.61 -1.00 -28.01
N LEU A 364 -3.37 -1.94 -28.56
CA LEU A 364 -3.59 -2.05 -30.01
C LEU A 364 -4.34 -0.84 -30.57
N ASN A 365 -5.28 -0.27 -29.83
CA ASN A 365 -5.98 0.96 -30.21
C ASN A 365 -5.05 2.16 -30.17
N GLU A 366 -4.17 2.25 -29.17
CA GLU A 366 -3.19 3.32 -29.09
C GLU A 366 -2.19 3.30 -30.24
N ILE A 367 -1.83 2.14 -30.80
CA ILE A 367 -0.86 2.04 -31.91
C ILE A 367 -1.50 1.95 -33.31
N GLN A 368 -2.82 2.09 -33.44
CA GLN A 368 -3.49 2.15 -34.76
C GLN A 368 -2.99 3.34 -35.59
#